data_AF-A0A7W4BZJ0-F1
#
_entry.id   AF-A0A7W4BZJ0-F1
#
_cell.length_a   1.000
_cell.length_b   1.000
_cell.length_c   1.000
_cell.angle_alpha   90.00
_cell.angle_beta   90.00
_cell.angle_gamma   90.00
#
_symmetry.space_group_name_H-M   'P 1'
#
loop_
_entity.id
_entity.type
_entity.pdbx_description
1 polymer ?
#
loop_
_entity_poly.entity_id
_entity_poly.type
_entity_poly.pdbx_seq_one_letter_code
_entity_poly.pdbx_strand_id
1 'polypeptide(L)'
;MEFINEIVANENYAFLVVLVIGGLTLWFLPAILALFFNRKHFKYILLACIPAGFSFIAWGGVIVWATTGKVIGKYANKVNAES
;
A
#
# COMPACT_ATOMS: atom_id res chain seq x y z
N MET A 1 22.13 -13.26 -14.32
CA MET A 1 22.76 -11.93 -14.20
C MET A 1 22.88 -11.24 -15.56
N GLU A 2 23.15 -11.97 -16.65
CA GLU A 2 23.22 -11.38 -18.01
C GLU A 2 21.92 -10.69 -18.46
N PHE A 3 20.76 -11.28 -18.18
CA PHE A 3 19.45 -10.68 -18.52
C PHE A 3 19.17 -9.35 -17.81
N ILE A 4 19.61 -9.21 -16.55
CA ILE A 4 19.49 -7.95 -15.80
C ILE A 4 20.45 -6.91 -16.40
N ASN A 5 21.66 -7.32 -16.77
CA ASN A 5 22.63 -6.44 -17.44
C ASN A 5 22.15 -6.00 -18.82
N GLU A 6 21.49 -6.85 -19.60
CA GLU A 6 20.88 -6.43 -20.87
C GLU A 6 19.74 -5.42 -20.67
N ILE A 7 18.86 -5.63 -19.68
CA ILE A 7 17.78 -4.68 -19.39
C ILE A 7 18.32 -3.33 -18.89
N VAL A 8 19.39 -3.35 -18.10
CA VAL A 8 20.03 -2.15 -17.54
C VAL A 8 20.95 -1.45 -18.56
N ALA A 9 21.61 -2.19 -19.44
CA ALA A 9 22.46 -1.65 -20.51
C ALA A 9 21.66 -1.19 -21.72
N ASN A 10 20.40 -1.62 -21.85
CA ASN A 10 19.48 -1.06 -22.82
C ASN A 10 19.23 0.42 -22.48
N GLU A 11 19.51 1.31 -23.43
CA GLU A 11 19.35 2.78 -23.32
C GLU A 11 17.88 3.21 -23.14
N ASN A 12 16.97 2.25 -23.03
CA ASN A 12 15.56 2.45 -22.82
C ASN A 12 15.24 2.73 -21.35
N TYR A 13 15.74 3.86 -20.85
CA TYR A 13 15.46 4.39 -19.51
C TYR A 13 13.95 4.50 -19.23
N ALA A 14 13.13 4.70 -20.26
CA ALA A 14 11.68 4.73 -20.14
C ALA A 14 11.11 3.42 -19.59
N PHE A 15 11.65 2.27 -20.01
CA PHE A 15 11.21 0.96 -19.50
C PHE A 15 11.56 0.78 -18.02
N LEU A 16 12.78 1.14 -17.63
CA LEU A 16 13.20 1.10 -16.23
C LEU A 16 12.34 2.02 -15.34
N VAL A 17 12.06 3.23 -15.80
CA VAL A 17 11.20 4.19 -15.09
C VAL A 17 9.80 3.62 -14.90
N VAL A 18 9.19 3.05 -15.96
CA VAL A 18 7.86 2.43 -15.86
C VAL A 18 7.87 1.22 -14.92
N LEU A 19 8.91 0.39 -14.95
CA LEU A 19 9.02 -0.77 -14.08
C LEU A 19 9.14 -0.37 -12.60
N VAL A 20 9.95 0.65 -12.30
CA VAL A 20 10.11 1.18 -10.94
C VAL A 20 8.82 1.83 -10.44
N ILE A 21 8.17 2.65 -11.28
CA ILE A 21 6.90 3.30 -10.94
C ILE A 21 5.79 2.26 -10.77
N GLY A 22 5.71 1.27 -11.65
CA GLY A 22 4.75 0.17 -11.59
C GLY A 22 4.95 -0.67 -10.34
N GLY A 23 6.20 -1.02 -10.03
CA GLY A 23 6.58 -1.73 -8.81
C GLY A 23 6.20 -0.96 -7.55
N LEU A 24 6.51 0.34 -7.48
CA LEU A 24 6.13 1.21 -6.35
C LEU A 24 4.61 1.35 -6.22
N THR A 25 3.90 1.49 -7.34
CA THR A 25 2.43 1.64 -7.34
C THR A 25 1.76 0.36 -6.83
N LEU A 26 2.26 -0.81 -7.25
CA LEU A 26 1.78 -2.09 -6.75
C LEU A 26 2.16 -2.28 -5.27
N TRP A 27 3.38 -1.91 -4.87
CA TRP A 27 3.84 -2.00 -3.49
C TRP A 27 3.01 -1.14 -2.52
N PHE A 28 2.66 0.08 -2.95
CA PHE A 28 1.87 1.07 -2.21
C PHE A 28 0.37 1.03 -2.52
N LEU A 29 -0.12 0.04 -3.26
CA LEU A 29 -1.55 -0.17 -3.53
C LEU A 29 -2.43 -0.13 -2.25
N PRO A 30 -2.03 -0.75 -1.12
CA PRO A 30 -2.82 -0.70 0.11
C PRO A 30 -2.94 0.71 0.69
N ALA A 31 -1.89 1.51 0.55
CA ALA A 31 -1.90 2.91 0.98
C ALA A 31 -2.85 3.75 0.13
N ILE A 32 -2.88 3.53 -1.19
CA ILE A 32 -3.84 4.18 -2.09
C ILE A 32 -5.28 3.84 -1.67
N LEU A 33 -5.56 2.56 -1.40
CA LEU A 33 -6.86 2.13 -0.86
C LEU A 33 -7.23 2.85 0.44
N ALA A 34 -6.27 2.96 1.37
CA ALA A 34 -6.47 3.65 2.64
C ALA A 34 -6.75 5.15 2.48
N LEU A 35 -6.24 5.78 1.43
CA LEU A 35 -6.47 7.20 1.12
C LEU A 35 -7.97 7.46 0.82
N PHE A 36 -8.64 6.52 0.12
CA PHE A 36 -10.07 6.62 -0.20
C PHE A 36 -10.98 6.17 0.95
N PHE A 37 -10.64 5.06 1.61
CA PHE A 37 -11.51 4.47 2.63
C PHE A 37 -11.26 5.03 4.02
N ASN A 38 -10.02 5.37 4.37
CA ASN A 38 -9.66 5.70 5.75
C ASN A 38 -8.59 6.81 5.85
N ARG A 39 -8.92 8.02 5.36
CA ARG A 39 -8.05 9.20 5.35
C ARG A 39 -7.37 9.49 6.71
N LYS A 40 -8.00 9.10 7.82
CA LYS A 40 -7.48 9.31 9.19
C LYS A 40 -6.39 8.33 9.59
N HIS A 41 -6.49 7.06 9.17
CA HIS A 41 -5.49 6.02 9.46
C HIS A 41 -4.51 5.76 8.32
N PHE A 42 -4.68 6.45 7.19
CA PHE A 42 -3.78 6.38 6.04
C PHE A 42 -2.29 6.47 6.41
N LYS A 43 -1.92 7.38 7.33
CA LYS A 43 -0.52 7.55 7.77
C LYS A 43 0.07 6.27 8.37
N TYR A 44 -0.72 5.53 9.15
CA TYR A 44 -0.28 4.28 9.76
C TYR A 44 -0.18 3.16 8.73
N ILE A 45 -1.13 3.09 7.79
CA ILE A 45 -1.08 2.10 6.70
C ILE A 45 0.11 2.38 5.77
N LEU A 46 0.43 3.64 5.50
CA LEU A 46 1.59 4.05 4.71
C LEU A 46 2.90 3.61 5.37
N LEU A 47 3.05 3.83 6.68
CA LEU A 47 4.20 3.36 7.45
C LEU A 47 4.28 1.83 7.50
N ALA A 48 3.13 1.16 7.65
CA ALA A 48 3.05 -0.30 7.62
C ALA A 48 3.35 -0.88 6.23
N CYS A 49 3.16 -0.12 5.14
CA CYS A 49 3.47 -0.57 3.78
C CYS A 49 4.98 -0.82 3.56
N ILE A 50 5.85 -0.11 4.31
CA ILE A 50 7.30 -0.28 4.23
C ILE A 50 7.73 -1.71 4.66
N PRO A 51 7.38 -2.19 5.88
CA PRO A 51 7.62 -3.58 6.26
C PRO A 51 6.65 -4.56 5.59
N ALA A 52 5.41 -4.16 5.27
CA ALA A 52 4.42 -5.08 4.72
C ALA A 52 4.73 -5.55 3.31
N GLY A 53 5.39 -4.75 2.47
CA GLY A 53 5.79 -5.26 1.17
C GLY A 53 6.87 -6.36 1.25
N PHE A 54 7.56 -6.50 2.39
CA PHE A 54 8.46 -7.62 2.64
C PHE A 54 7.72 -8.94 2.91
N SER A 55 6.39 -8.91 3.13
CA SER A 55 5.58 -10.10 3.45
C SER A 55 4.16 -10.03 2.88
N PHE A 56 3.79 -11.01 2.03
CA PHE A 56 2.45 -11.11 1.44
C PHE A 56 1.31 -11.11 2.47
N ILE A 57 1.51 -11.71 3.65
CA ILE A 57 0.51 -11.76 4.72
C ILE A 57 0.28 -10.36 5.31
N ALA A 58 1.37 -9.64 5.60
CA ALA A 58 1.28 -8.26 6.09
C ALA A 58 0.64 -7.35 5.03
N TRP A 59 0.99 -7.54 3.75
CA TRP A 59 0.43 -6.82 2.62
C TRP A 59 -1.09 -7.04 2.49
N GLY A 60 -1.56 -8.29 2.61
CA GLY A 60 -2.99 -8.60 2.65
C GLY A 60 -3.70 -8.02 3.89
N GLY A 61 -3.06 -8.08 5.06
CA GLY A 61 -3.60 -7.53 6.30
C GLY A 61 -3.82 -6.01 6.24
N VAL A 62 -2.88 -5.26 5.67
CA VAL A 62 -3.05 -3.80 5.49
C VAL A 62 -4.13 -3.46 4.45
N ILE A 63 -4.39 -4.31 3.45
CA ILE A 63 -5.52 -4.14 2.51
C ILE A 63 -6.85 -4.28 3.24
N VAL A 64 -7.01 -5.34 4.04
CA VAL A 64 -8.24 -5.56 4.84
C VAL A 64 -8.43 -4.44 5.85
N TRP A 65 -7.35 -3.98 6.48
CA TRP A 65 -7.41 -2.85 7.40
C TRP A 65 -7.76 -1.53 6.69
N ALA A 66 -7.23 -1.32 5.49
CA ALA A 66 -7.56 -0.16 4.65
C ALA A 66 -9.05 -0.09 4.30
N THR A 67 -9.67 -1.21 3.94
CA THR A 67 -11.11 -1.28 3.61
C THR A 67 -12.02 -1.28 4.85
N THR A 68 -11.61 -1.94 5.94
CA THR A 68 -12.46 -2.14 7.12
C THR A 68 -12.39 -0.98 8.13
N GLY A 69 -11.30 -0.21 8.15
CA GLY A 69 -11.07 0.80 9.20
C GLY A 69 -12.13 1.90 9.28
N LYS A 70 -12.82 2.23 8.18
CA LYS A 70 -13.93 3.20 8.18
C LYS A 70 -15.16 2.67 8.94
N VAL A 71 -15.40 1.36 8.85
CA VAL A 71 -16.55 0.70 9.46
C VAL A 71 -16.37 0.69 10.98
N ILE A 72 -15.21 0.22 11.45
CA ILE A 72 -14.88 0.15 12.88
C ILE A 72 -14.97 1.53 13.55
N GLY A 73 -14.46 2.59 12.90
CA GLY A 73 -14.53 3.95 13.45
C GLY A 73 -15.97 4.45 13.66
N LYS A 74 -16.92 4.02 12.83
CA LYS A 74 -18.33 4.40 12.94
C LYS A 74 -19.02 3.68 14.10
N TYR A 75 -18.70 2.41 14.32
CA TYR A 75 -19.23 1.65 15.46
C TYR A 75 -18.62 2.11 16.78
N ALA A 76 -17.30 2.37 16.83
CA ALA A 76 -16.63 2.87 18.03
C ALA A 76 -17.19 4.23 18.49
N ASN A 77 -17.46 5.16 17.58
CA ASN A 77 -18.09 6.43 17.94
C ASN A 77 -19.53 6.27 18.41
N LYS A 78 -20.27 5.28 17.90
CA LYS A 78 -21.66 5.05 18.32
C LYS A 78 -21.72 4.51 19.74
N VAL A 79 -20.84 3.56 20.08
CA VAL A 79 -20.72 3.02 21.44
C VAL A 79 -20.33 4.10 22.46
N ASN A 80 -19.39 5.00 22.12
CA ASN A 80 -19.01 6.10 23.01
C ASN A 80 -20.07 7.22 23.12
N ALA A 81 -21.00 7.31 22.17
CA ALA A 81 -22.11 8.28 22.24
C ALA A 81 -23.32 7.75 23.02
N GLU A 82 -23.38 6.44 23.25
CA GLU A 82 -24.46 5.74 23.99
C GLU A 82 -24.06 5.40 25.44
N SER A 83 -22.81 5.71 25.86
CA SER A 83 -22.27 5.57 27.22
C SER A 83 -22.19 6.90 27.95
#